data_AF-A0A428NM32-F1
#
_entry.id   AF-A0A428NM32-F1
#
_cell.length_a   1.000
_cell.length_b   1.000
_cell.length_c   1.000
_cell.angle_alpha   90.00
_cell.angle_beta   90.00
_cell.angle_gamma   90.00
#
_symmetry.space_group_name_H-M   'P 1'
#
loop_
_entity.id
_entity.type
_entity.pdbx_description
1 polymer ?
#
loop_
_entity_poly.entity_id
_entity_poly.type
_entity_poly.pdbx_seq_one_letter_code
_entity_poly.pdbx_strand_id
1 'polypeptide(L)'
;SVLFCLDFDINQRANGARLYRLHDDMWFWNSAETCAAAWQAINEFTDLFGLELNEEKTGSTNILTGSSDGQMDEVQGLPSGDVTWGFLKLDTTAGRFIIDQTKVDAHIDELRLQLDACKSTLDWIRAWNTYGCRFFTTNFGSLAKCYSRAHVDAILSTFRHIQQVLFPELRGGVVARLKEMLAERFGITDVPDAYIYAPVALGGLGLQNPFLTPYIYRNKMPEDVGMSMDRFLEGEKLEYDVAKKAFESPDQQFDDFDDNGQSCPDFMDVEDESAFLSFEEYTRQRERTLAGLRAAFNDISEEPLPKPLEPSKALSGLLPELPEDWYSMKPYEQWICLQHSKEMVARFGGLVILEKGLLPTGVMEMLQQSRFQWQG
;
A
#
# COMPACT_ATOMS: atom_id res chain seq x y z
N SER A 1 -27.10 -10.77 -5.92
CA SER A 1 -26.85 -9.77 -4.87
C SER A 1 -27.76 -8.59 -5.11
N VAL A 2 -28.42 -8.04 -4.08
CA VAL A 2 -29.32 -6.87 -4.20
C VAL A 2 -28.58 -5.65 -4.78
N LEU A 3 -27.29 -5.50 -4.43
CA LEU A 3 -26.43 -4.42 -4.94
C LEU A 3 -26.14 -4.50 -6.45
N PHE A 4 -26.41 -5.63 -7.12
CA PHE A 4 -26.28 -5.70 -8.58
C PHE A 4 -27.26 -4.75 -9.29
N CYS A 5 -28.46 -4.56 -8.73
CA CYS A 5 -29.43 -3.63 -9.29
C CYS A 5 -28.94 -2.18 -9.20
N LEU A 6 -28.25 -1.83 -8.11
CA LEU A 6 -27.58 -0.54 -7.96
C LEU A 6 -26.43 -0.39 -8.95
N ASP A 7 -25.57 -1.41 -9.07
CA ASP A 7 -24.46 -1.40 -10.05
C ASP A 7 -24.99 -1.14 -11.48
N PHE A 8 -26.14 -1.74 -11.83
CA PHE A 8 -26.80 -1.53 -13.13
C PHE A 8 -27.44 -0.15 -13.28
N ASP A 9 -28.16 0.34 -12.28
CA ASP A 9 -28.80 1.68 -12.34
C ASP A 9 -27.75 2.79 -12.48
N ILE A 10 -26.66 2.72 -11.70
CA ILE A 10 -25.53 3.63 -11.83
C ILE A 10 -24.95 3.56 -13.25
N ASN A 11 -24.73 2.35 -13.79
CA ASN A 11 -24.22 2.20 -15.15
C ASN A 11 -25.11 2.88 -16.21
N GLN A 12 -26.43 2.77 -16.09
CA GLN A 12 -27.37 3.40 -17.01
C GLN A 12 -27.39 4.92 -16.88
N ARG A 13 -27.36 5.46 -15.66
CA ARG A 13 -27.42 6.91 -15.41
C ARG A 13 -26.08 7.63 -15.59
N ALA A 14 -24.98 6.91 -15.42
CA ALA A 14 -23.62 7.44 -15.49
C ALA A 14 -22.93 7.16 -16.84
N ASN A 15 -23.69 7.06 -17.94
CA ASN A 15 -23.19 6.86 -19.30
C ASN A 15 -22.21 5.68 -19.45
N GLY A 16 -22.49 4.56 -18.78
CA GLY A 16 -21.67 3.36 -18.85
C GLY A 16 -20.41 3.41 -17.98
N ALA A 17 -20.22 4.44 -17.15
CA ALA A 17 -19.11 4.52 -16.21
C ALA A 17 -19.10 3.34 -15.24
N ARG A 18 -17.89 2.96 -14.81
CA ARG A 18 -17.68 1.77 -13.98
C ARG A 18 -17.69 2.14 -12.51
N LEU A 19 -18.60 1.53 -11.76
CA LEU A 19 -18.55 1.51 -10.31
C LEU A 19 -17.57 0.44 -9.83
N TYR A 20 -16.69 0.80 -8.90
CA TYR A 20 -15.79 -0.12 -8.24
C TYR A 20 -16.34 -0.43 -6.86
N ARG A 21 -16.41 -1.71 -6.51
CA ARG A 21 -17.05 -2.15 -5.27
C ARG A 21 -16.31 -3.31 -4.63
N LEU A 22 -16.15 -3.25 -3.32
CA LEU A 22 -15.67 -4.33 -2.47
C LEU A 22 -16.72 -4.57 -1.39
N HIS A 23 -17.50 -5.65 -1.53
CA HIS A 23 -18.69 -5.88 -0.71
C HIS A 23 -19.68 -4.72 -0.78
N ASP A 24 -19.82 -3.94 0.28
CA ASP A 24 -20.68 -2.77 0.46
C ASP A 24 -19.94 -1.43 0.30
N ASP A 25 -18.60 -1.44 0.30
CA ASP A 25 -17.79 -0.25 0.04
C ASP A 25 -17.71 0.05 -1.46
N MET A 26 -17.93 1.31 -1.84
CA MET A 26 -18.05 1.75 -3.23
C MET A 26 -17.12 2.92 -3.55
N TRP A 27 -16.51 2.89 -4.73
CA TRP A 27 -15.71 3.98 -5.29
C TRP A 27 -16.16 4.28 -6.71
N PHE A 28 -16.30 5.56 -7.01
CA PHE A 28 -16.71 6.06 -8.30
C PHE A 28 -15.90 7.32 -8.62
N TRP A 29 -15.35 7.39 -9.83
CA TRP A 29 -14.63 8.57 -10.30
C TRP A 29 -14.99 8.85 -11.76
N ASN A 30 -15.32 10.10 -12.04
CA ASN A 30 -15.64 10.62 -13.37
C ASN A 30 -15.70 12.16 -13.33
N SER A 31 -16.24 12.79 -14.37
CA SER A 31 -16.73 14.16 -14.34
C SER A 31 -17.69 14.41 -13.17
N ALA A 32 -17.70 15.65 -12.68
CA ALA A 32 -18.51 16.09 -11.55
C ALA A 32 -20.00 15.76 -11.76
N GLU A 33 -20.52 16.02 -12.95
CA GLU A 33 -21.92 15.79 -13.32
C GLU A 33 -22.27 14.30 -13.31
N THR A 34 -21.35 13.46 -13.80
CA THR A 34 -21.55 12.00 -13.85
C THR A 34 -21.49 11.40 -12.44
N CYS A 35 -20.59 11.90 -11.58
CA CYS A 35 -20.55 11.53 -10.17
C CYS A 35 -21.83 11.95 -9.44
N ALA A 36 -22.36 13.14 -9.70
CA ALA A 36 -23.61 13.62 -9.09
C ALA A 36 -24.81 12.74 -9.51
N ALA A 37 -24.89 12.34 -10.78
CA ALA A 37 -25.92 11.42 -11.27
C ALA A 37 -25.82 10.04 -10.61
N ALA A 38 -24.60 9.51 -10.45
CA ALA A 38 -24.37 8.25 -9.76
C ALA A 38 -24.75 8.35 -8.27
N TRP A 39 -24.41 9.45 -7.60
CA TRP A 39 -24.77 9.69 -6.22
C TRP A 39 -26.28 9.80 -6.01
N GLN A 40 -26.99 10.47 -6.92
CA GLN A 40 -28.45 10.50 -6.88
C GLN A 40 -29.05 9.09 -6.99
N ALA A 41 -28.51 8.24 -7.87
CA ALA A 41 -28.95 6.85 -7.99
C ALA A 41 -28.72 6.05 -6.69
N ILE A 42 -27.59 6.28 -6.01
CA ILE A 42 -27.30 5.66 -4.71
C ILE A 42 -28.35 6.07 -3.68
N ASN A 43 -28.65 7.37 -3.55
CA ASN A 43 -29.65 7.85 -2.59
C ASN A 43 -31.04 7.29 -2.85
N GLU A 44 -31.49 7.31 -4.11
CA GLU A 44 -32.80 6.76 -4.49
C GLU A 44 -32.88 5.25 -4.18
N PHE A 45 -31.78 4.52 -4.41
CA PHE A 45 -31.70 3.11 -4.09
C PHE A 45 -31.71 2.86 -2.58
N THR A 46 -30.94 3.61 -1.80
CA THR A 46 -30.91 3.44 -0.34
C THR A 46 -32.26 3.74 0.28
N ASP A 47 -32.94 4.78 -0.19
CA ASP A 47 -34.30 5.13 0.23
C ASP A 47 -35.31 4.02 -0.10
N LEU A 48 -35.26 3.48 -1.32
CA LEU A 48 -36.17 2.43 -1.79
C LEU A 48 -36.00 1.12 -1.02
N PHE A 49 -34.76 0.75 -0.70
CA PHE A 49 -34.42 -0.51 -0.04
C PHE A 49 -34.33 -0.40 1.49
N GLY A 50 -34.52 0.80 2.05
CA GLY A 50 -34.43 1.05 3.49
C GLY A 50 -33.02 0.81 4.05
N LEU A 51 -32.00 1.18 3.28
CA LEU A 51 -30.58 1.13 3.66
C LEU A 51 -30.13 2.51 4.15
N GLU A 52 -29.13 2.53 5.02
CA GLU A 52 -28.54 3.76 5.53
C GLU A 52 -27.08 3.88 5.08
N LEU A 53 -26.70 5.07 4.63
CA LEU A 53 -25.33 5.39 4.26
C LEU A 53 -24.56 5.80 5.52
N ASN A 54 -23.32 5.34 5.62
CA ASN A 54 -22.44 5.80 6.69
C ASN A 54 -21.86 7.16 6.32
N GLU A 55 -22.52 8.24 6.76
CA GLU A 55 -22.13 9.62 6.49
C GLU A 55 -20.68 9.93 6.89
N GLU A 56 -20.17 9.29 7.96
CA GLU A 56 -18.78 9.46 8.40
C GLU A 56 -17.77 8.92 7.38
N LYS A 57 -18.16 7.90 6.61
CA LYS A 57 -17.34 7.26 5.57
C LYS A 57 -17.69 7.70 4.17
N THR A 58 -18.67 8.59 4.02
CA THR A 58 -19.17 9.03 2.73
C THR A 58 -18.57 10.39 2.41
N GLY A 59 -17.84 10.46 1.29
CA GLY A 59 -17.16 11.68 0.90
C GLY A 59 -16.94 11.79 -0.59
N SER A 60 -16.68 13.00 -1.04
CA SER A 60 -16.36 13.29 -2.43
C SER A 60 -15.22 14.30 -2.52
N THR A 61 -14.50 14.27 -3.64
CA THR A 61 -13.51 15.29 -3.94
C THR A 61 -13.38 15.48 -5.44
N ASN A 62 -12.97 16.68 -5.83
CA ASN A 62 -12.54 17.00 -7.18
C ASN A 62 -11.00 17.15 -7.18
N ILE A 63 -10.32 16.53 -8.15
CA ILE A 63 -8.87 16.65 -8.32
C ILE A 63 -8.63 17.54 -9.54
N LEU A 64 -8.06 18.72 -9.31
CA LEU A 64 -7.70 19.65 -10.39
C LEU A 64 -6.23 19.42 -10.80
N THR A 65 -5.99 19.31 -12.10
CA THR A 65 -4.64 19.23 -12.67
C THR A 65 -4.05 20.64 -12.81
N GLY A 66 -3.11 20.98 -11.93
CA GLY A 66 -2.30 22.21 -12.00
C GLY A 66 -2.54 23.21 -10.87
N SER A 67 -1.57 24.10 -10.66
CA SER A 67 -1.54 25.16 -9.64
C SER A 67 -2.55 26.29 -9.93
N SER A 68 -3.81 25.96 -10.17
CA SER A 68 -4.88 26.92 -10.04
C SER A 68 -5.21 27.02 -8.55
N ASP A 69 -4.78 28.11 -7.92
CA ASP A 69 -5.25 28.65 -6.62
C ASP A 69 -6.77 28.97 -6.63
N GLY A 70 -7.53 28.31 -7.51
CA GLY A 70 -8.98 28.45 -7.62
C GLY A 70 -9.62 27.73 -6.46
N GLN A 71 -10.44 28.47 -5.72
CA GLN A 71 -11.42 27.90 -4.80
C GLN A 71 -12.12 26.72 -5.49
N MET A 72 -12.05 25.53 -4.87
CA MET A 72 -12.85 24.40 -5.30
C MET A 72 -14.31 24.79 -5.12
N ASP A 73 -15.03 25.00 -6.22
CA ASP A 73 -16.48 25.10 -6.14
C ASP A 73 -17.01 23.75 -5.67
N GLU A 74 -17.75 23.76 -4.56
CA GLU A 74 -18.50 22.59 -4.11
C GLU A 74 -19.43 22.16 -5.24
N VAL A 75 -19.17 20.97 -5.79
CA VAL A 75 -20.06 20.37 -6.77
C VAL A 75 -21.37 20.07 -6.05
N GLN A 76 -22.41 20.82 -6.39
CA GLN A 76 -23.71 20.65 -5.75
C GLN A 76 -24.25 19.23 -5.96
N GLY A 77 -24.76 18.65 -4.87
CA GLY A 77 -25.37 17.32 -4.90
C GLY A 77 -24.39 16.16 -4.71
N LEU A 78 -23.14 16.39 -4.30
CA LEU A 78 -22.22 15.34 -3.84
C LEU A 78 -22.05 15.37 -2.31
N PRO A 79 -21.64 14.25 -1.69
CA PRO A 79 -21.43 14.19 -0.25
C PRO A 79 -20.23 15.05 0.16
N SER A 80 -20.37 15.78 1.28
CA SER A 80 -19.38 16.77 1.74
C SER A 80 -18.23 16.17 2.57
N GLY A 81 -18.27 14.88 2.89
CA GLY A 81 -17.23 14.22 3.67
C GLY A 81 -15.93 14.02 2.89
N ASP A 82 -14.90 13.58 3.60
CA ASP A 82 -13.60 13.28 3.00
C ASP A 82 -13.56 11.90 2.35
N VAL A 83 -12.85 11.77 1.22
CA VAL A 83 -12.54 10.45 0.66
C VAL A 83 -11.43 9.80 1.50
N THR A 84 -11.78 8.74 2.23
CA THR A 84 -10.88 8.06 3.17
C THR A 84 -10.78 6.55 2.91
N TRP A 85 -9.65 5.96 3.28
CA TRP A 85 -9.42 4.52 3.30
C TRP A 85 -8.51 4.15 4.48
N GLY A 86 -9.03 3.44 5.48
CA GLY A 86 -8.29 3.18 6.72
C GLY A 86 -7.89 4.49 7.41
N PHE A 87 -6.59 4.72 7.57
CA PHE A 87 -6.02 5.98 8.07
C PHE A 87 -5.53 6.90 6.95
N LEU A 88 -5.95 6.66 5.72
CA LEU A 88 -5.64 7.53 4.59
C LEU A 88 -6.82 8.47 4.32
N LYS A 89 -6.49 9.72 4.00
CA LYS A 89 -7.41 10.74 3.49
C LYS A 89 -6.82 11.30 2.20
N LEU A 90 -7.66 11.48 1.19
CA LEU A 90 -7.24 12.08 -0.09
C LEU A 90 -7.06 13.60 0.09
N ASP A 91 -5.83 14.08 -0.05
CA ASP A 91 -5.53 15.51 -0.09
C ASP A 91 -5.83 16.04 -1.50
N THR A 92 -6.80 16.95 -1.57
CA THR A 92 -7.33 17.51 -2.81
C THR A 92 -6.32 18.45 -3.48
N THR A 93 -5.47 19.10 -2.68
CA THR A 93 -4.48 20.07 -3.18
C THR A 93 -3.29 19.36 -3.79
N ALA A 94 -2.79 18.32 -3.11
CA ALA A 94 -1.66 17.53 -3.62
C ALA A 94 -2.08 16.37 -4.53
N GLY A 95 -3.38 16.08 -4.66
CA GLY A 95 -3.90 14.98 -5.48
C GLY A 95 -3.43 13.60 -5.02
N ARG A 96 -3.17 13.41 -3.72
CA ARG A 96 -2.59 12.18 -3.17
C ARG A 96 -3.15 11.84 -1.79
N PHE A 97 -3.13 10.56 -1.44
CA PHE A 97 -3.48 10.15 -0.09
C PHE A 97 -2.40 10.55 0.93
N ILE A 98 -2.85 11.07 2.06
CA ILE A 98 -2.04 11.42 3.23
C ILE A 98 -2.55 10.63 4.45
N ILE A 99 -1.69 10.45 5.45
CA ILE A 99 -2.09 9.80 6.71
C ILE A 99 -2.88 10.80 7.57
N ASP A 100 -4.12 10.43 7.89
CA ASP A 100 -5.01 11.12 8.81
C ASP A 100 -4.49 10.99 10.25
N GLN A 101 -3.75 12.01 10.69
CA GLN A 101 -3.16 12.04 12.02
C GLN A 101 -4.22 12.08 13.14
N THR A 102 -5.42 12.63 12.88
CA THR A 102 -6.49 12.66 13.88
C THR A 102 -7.01 11.25 14.18
N LYS A 103 -7.18 10.42 13.14
CA LYS A 103 -7.49 8.99 13.34
C LYS A 103 -6.36 8.25 14.03
N VAL A 104 -5.11 8.55 13.68
CA VAL A 104 -3.95 7.95 14.35
C VAL A 104 -3.94 8.27 15.84
N ASP A 105 -4.13 9.53 16.23
CA ASP A 105 -4.13 9.96 17.62
C ASP A 105 -5.21 9.24 18.44
N ALA A 106 -6.43 9.11 17.90
CA ALA A 106 -7.50 8.34 18.54
C ALA A 106 -7.11 6.88 18.80
N HIS A 107 -6.44 6.24 17.83
CA HIS A 107 -5.98 4.86 17.97
C HIS A 107 -4.69 4.72 18.79
N ILE A 108 -3.91 5.79 19.02
CA ILE A 108 -2.82 5.78 20.00
C ILE A 108 -3.38 5.61 21.41
N ASP A 109 -4.48 6.28 21.72
CA ASP A 109 -5.14 6.15 23.03
C ASP A 109 -5.70 4.75 23.24
N GLU A 110 -6.31 4.16 22.21
CA GLU A 110 -6.76 2.76 22.25
C GLU A 110 -5.57 1.80 22.43
N LEU A 111 -4.47 1.98 21.70
CA LEU A 111 -3.26 1.18 21.89
C LEU A 111 -2.73 1.28 23.32
N ARG A 112 -2.70 2.48 23.90
CA ARG A 112 -2.27 2.68 25.30
C ARG A 112 -3.12 1.83 26.25
N LEU A 113 -4.45 1.87 26.10
CA LEU A 113 -5.37 1.06 26.90
C LEU A 113 -5.07 -0.43 26.78
N GLN A 114 -4.84 -0.93 25.55
CA GLN A 114 -4.51 -2.36 25.34
C GLN A 114 -3.18 -2.75 25.97
N LEU A 115 -2.17 -1.88 25.88
CA LEU A 115 -0.86 -2.13 26.47
C LEU A 115 -0.92 -2.16 28.00
N ASP A 116 -1.66 -1.23 28.62
CA ASP A 116 -1.81 -1.14 30.07
C ASP A 116 -2.61 -2.31 30.65
N ALA A 117 -3.54 -2.87 29.88
CA ALA A 117 -4.31 -4.05 30.25
C ALA A 117 -3.50 -5.37 30.27
N CYS A 118 -2.30 -5.39 29.69
CA CYS A 118 -1.50 -6.61 29.54
C CYS A 118 -0.97 -7.11 30.88
N LYS A 119 -1.23 -8.38 31.20
CA LYS A 119 -0.85 -9.00 32.47
C LYS A 119 0.56 -9.57 32.48
N SER A 120 1.08 -9.96 31.30
CA SER A 120 2.42 -10.52 31.13
C SER A 120 3.21 -9.78 30.05
N THR A 121 4.53 -9.92 30.08
CA THR A 121 5.42 -9.36 29.07
C THR A 121 5.17 -9.93 27.67
N LEU A 122 4.81 -11.22 27.57
CA LEU A 122 4.49 -11.85 26.30
C LEU A 122 3.17 -11.35 25.72
N ASP A 123 2.15 -11.15 26.56
CA ASP A 123 0.88 -10.53 26.13
C ASP A 123 1.12 -9.11 25.61
N TRP A 124 1.99 -8.35 26.28
CA TRP A 124 2.36 -7.00 25.88
C TRP A 124 3.07 -6.97 24.52
N ILE A 125 4.08 -7.83 24.31
CA ILE A 125 4.77 -7.96 23.01
C ILE A 125 3.77 -8.29 21.91
N ARG A 126 2.80 -9.17 22.21
CA ARG A 126 1.78 -9.56 21.25
C ARG A 126 0.80 -8.44 20.92
N ALA A 127 0.37 -7.68 21.93
CA ALA A 127 -0.47 -6.49 21.76
C ALA A 127 0.24 -5.48 20.86
N TRP A 128 1.52 -5.23 21.12
CA TRP A 128 2.35 -4.37 20.28
C TRP A 128 2.46 -4.89 18.84
N ASN A 129 2.85 -6.15 18.64
CA ASN A 129 3.01 -6.72 17.29
C ASN A 129 1.69 -6.71 16.50
N THR A 130 0.57 -6.94 17.17
CA THR A 130 -0.75 -7.01 16.54
C THR A 130 -1.33 -5.63 16.25
N TYR A 131 -1.38 -4.76 17.26
CA TYR A 131 -1.99 -3.45 17.12
C TYR A 131 -0.96 -2.38 16.76
N GLY A 132 0.07 -2.23 17.58
CA GLY A 132 1.14 -1.23 17.42
C GLY A 132 1.94 -1.34 16.12
N CYS A 133 2.07 -2.53 15.54
CA CYS A 133 2.71 -2.74 14.25
C CYS A 133 1.70 -3.07 13.15
N ARG A 134 1.05 -4.23 13.22
CA ARG A 134 0.25 -4.76 12.10
C ARG A 134 -0.98 -3.91 11.80
N PHE A 135 -1.81 -3.59 12.79
CA PHE A 135 -3.04 -2.80 12.58
C PHE A 135 -2.74 -1.42 11.99
N PHE A 136 -1.80 -0.66 12.56
CA PHE A 136 -1.38 0.63 12.00
C PHE A 136 -0.83 0.48 10.57
N THR A 137 0.08 -0.46 10.34
CA THR A 137 0.67 -0.67 9.00
C THR A 137 -0.39 -1.02 7.96
N THR A 138 -1.35 -1.88 8.29
CA THR A 138 -2.45 -2.24 7.39
C THR A 138 -3.34 -1.03 7.07
N ASN A 139 -3.59 -0.14 8.04
CA ASN A 139 -4.41 1.04 7.84
C ASN A 139 -3.67 2.22 7.19
N PHE A 140 -2.33 2.19 7.12
CA PHE A 140 -1.52 3.14 6.34
C PHE A 140 -1.44 2.80 4.84
N GLY A 141 -2.09 1.72 4.41
CA GLY A 141 -2.10 1.28 3.01
C GLY A 141 -0.85 0.51 2.60
N SER A 142 -0.83 0.10 1.33
CA SER A 142 0.28 -0.63 0.72
C SER A 142 1.50 0.26 0.47
N LEU A 143 2.66 -0.36 0.25
CA LEU A 143 3.89 0.35 -0.15
C LEU A 143 4.03 0.41 -1.68
N ALA A 144 2.91 0.55 -2.40
CA ALA A 144 2.87 0.62 -3.85
C ALA A 144 3.53 1.91 -4.36
N LYS A 145 4.24 1.85 -5.50
CA LYS A 145 5.01 2.98 -6.05
C LYS A 145 4.17 4.24 -6.23
N CYS A 146 2.86 4.12 -6.48
CA CYS A 146 1.91 5.21 -6.64
C CYS A 146 1.80 6.14 -5.42
N TYR A 147 2.15 5.66 -4.23
CA TYR A 147 2.18 6.48 -3.02
C TYR A 147 3.48 7.30 -2.87
N SER A 148 4.49 7.06 -3.70
CA SER A 148 5.81 7.71 -3.68
C SER A 148 6.63 7.50 -2.40
N ARG A 149 7.87 8.00 -2.40
CA ARG A 149 8.72 8.04 -1.20
C ARG A 149 8.12 8.89 -0.09
N ALA A 150 7.39 9.95 -0.43
CA ALA A 150 6.84 10.87 0.54
C ALA A 150 5.84 10.18 1.49
N HIS A 151 5.09 9.19 1.01
CA HIS A 151 4.21 8.38 1.86
C HIS A 151 5.00 7.49 2.83
N VAL A 152 6.07 6.86 2.36
CA VAL A 152 6.94 6.06 3.23
C VAL A 152 7.57 6.91 4.34
N ASP A 153 7.98 8.13 4.01
CA ASP A 153 8.46 9.10 5.00
C ASP A 153 7.37 9.51 6.00
N ALA A 154 6.13 9.68 5.54
CA ALA A 154 4.99 9.93 6.40
C ALA A 154 4.70 8.76 7.35
N ILE A 155 4.77 7.51 6.88
CA ILE A 155 4.62 6.30 7.73
C ILE A 155 5.72 6.28 8.80
N LEU A 156 6.98 6.48 8.41
CA LEU A 156 8.11 6.52 9.35
C LEU A 156 7.95 7.64 10.40
N SER A 157 7.50 8.82 9.97
CA SER A 157 7.22 9.93 10.88
C SER A 157 6.07 9.62 11.83
N THR A 158 5.01 8.97 11.32
CA THR A 158 3.83 8.60 12.12
C THR A 158 4.18 7.55 13.17
N PHE A 159 4.96 6.52 12.85
CA PHE A 159 5.43 5.56 13.87
C PHE A 159 6.35 6.20 14.92
N ARG A 160 7.13 7.23 14.54
CA ARG A 160 7.90 8.01 15.51
C ARG A 160 6.99 8.77 16.45
N HIS A 161 5.95 9.42 15.92
CA HIS A 161 4.92 10.11 16.71
C HIS A 161 4.22 9.15 17.68
N ILE A 162 3.74 8.00 17.20
CA ILE A 162 3.12 6.95 18.03
C ILE A 162 4.01 6.57 19.22
N GLN A 163 5.30 6.28 18.99
CA GLN A 163 6.20 5.92 20.08
C GLN A 163 6.50 7.08 21.03
N GLN A 164 6.57 8.32 20.54
CA GLN A 164 6.78 9.51 21.38
C GLN A 164 5.58 9.79 22.29
N VAL A 165 4.36 9.59 21.79
CA VAL A 165 3.13 9.79 22.59
C VAL A 165 2.93 8.66 23.60
N LEU A 166 3.29 7.42 23.26
CA LEU A 166 3.18 6.29 24.18
C LEU A 166 4.30 6.28 25.24
N PHE A 167 5.51 6.65 24.87
CA PHE A 167 6.71 6.50 25.69
C PHE A 167 7.56 7.80 25.74
N PRO A 168 6.99 8.93 26.19
CA PRO A 168 7.63 10.24 26.08
C PRO A 168 8.98 10.35 26.83
N GLU A 169 9.12 9.63 27.94
CA GLU A 169 10.33 9.66 28.78
C GLU A 169 11.41 8.67 28.30
N LEU A 170 11.07 7.76 27.39
CA LEU A 170 11.92 6.63 26.99
C LEU A 170 12.52 6.87 25.61
N ARG A 171 13.77 7.35 25.57
CA ARG A 171 14.50 7.57 24.30
C ARG A 171 14.62 6.31 23.42
N GLY A 172 14.57 5.11 24.02
CA GLY A 172 14.58 3.84 23.29
C GLY A 172 13.19 3.32 22.88
N GLY A 173 12.15 4.12 23.07
CA GLY A 173 10.77 3.80 22.68
C GLY A 173 10.28 2.46 23.22
N VAL A 174 9.67 1.67 22.33
CA VAL A 174 9.08 0.37 22.67
C VAL A 174 10.08 -0.61 23.31
N VAL A 175 11.35 -0.60 22.87
CA VAL A 175 12.39 -1.50 23.39
C VAL A 175 12.77 -1.11 24.81
N ALA A 176 12.97 0.18 25.05
CA ALA A 176 13.27 0.66 26.39
C ALA A 176 12.14 0.33 27.36
N ARG A 177 10.88 0.50 26.94
CA ARG A 177 9.72 0.13 27.78
C ARG A 177 9.72 -1.35 28.10
N LEU A 178 9.98 -2.21 27.11
CA LEU A 178 10.04 -3.65 27.32
C LEU A 178 11.16 -4.05 28.30
N LYS A 179 12.33 -3.41 28.21
CA LYS A 179 13.44 -3.64 29.14
C LYS A 179 13.09 -3.23 30.57
N GLU A 180 12.42 -2.09 30.77
CA GLU A 180 11.92 -1.70 32.08
C GLU A 180 10.96 -2.74 32.66
N MET A 181 10.00 -3.21 31.85
CA MET A 181 9.06 -4.25 32.29
C MET A 181 9.78 -5.55 32.70
N LEU A 182 10.84 -5.93 31.98
CA LEU A 182 11.66 -7.10 32.31
C LEU A 182 12.45 -6.89 33.61
N ALA A 183 13.01 -5.69 33.81
CA ALA A 183 13.72 -5.32 35.02
C ALA A 183 12.79 -5.30 36.26
N GLU A 184 11.62 -4.67 36.15
CA GLU A 184 10.63 -4.57 37.22
C GLU A 184 10.10 -5.95 37.66
N ARG A 185 9.80 -6.83 36.68
CA ARG A 185 9.16 -8.12 36.95
C ARG A 185 10.13 -9.23 37.32
N PHE A 186 11.31 -9.23 36.72
CA PHE A 186 12.26 -10.34 36.83
C PHE A 186 13.64 -9.94 37.38
N GLY A 187 13.89 -8.65 37.61
CA GLY A 187 15.20 -8.14 38.05
C GLY A 187 16.28 -8.22 36.97
N ILE A 188 15.92 -8.41 35.70
CA ILE A 188 16.87 -8.57 34.58
C ILE A 188 17.09 -7.21 33.90
N THR A 189 18.28 -6.64 34.04
CA THR A 189 18.60 -5.30 33.51
C THR A 189 19.47 -5.32 32.25
N ASP A 190 20.25 -6.38 32.03
CA ASP A 190 21.16 -6.51 30.88
C ASP A 190 20.54 -7.40 29.79
N VAL A 191 19.53 -6.85 29.09
CA VAL A 191 18.87 -7.53 27.97
C VAL A 191 19.34 -6.89 26.65
N PRO A 192 19.99 -7.64 25.74
CA PRO A 192 20.43 -7.12 24.45
C PRO A 192 19.23 -6.87 23.50
N ASP A 193 19.30 -5.83 22.67
CA ASP A 193 18.24 -5.52 21.68
C ASP A 193 18.09 -6.67 20.69
N ALA A 194 19.21 -7.31 20.34
CA ALA A 194 19.24 -8.51 19.54
C ALA A 194 18.29 -9.60 20.03
N TYR A 195 18.23 -9.86 21.34
CA TYR A 195 17.35 -10.87 21.92
C TYR A 195 15.87 -10.48 21.85
N ILE A 196 15.59 -9.18 22.03
CA ILE A 196 14.23 -8.63 21.98
C ILE A 196 13.63 -8.76 20.58
N TYR A 197 14.39 -8.40 19.55
CA TYR A 197 13.93 -8.43 18.17
C TYR A 197 14.06 -9.78 17.47
N ALA A 198 14.98 -10.64 17.93
CA ALA A 198 15.20 -11.93 17.30
C ALA A 198 13.90 -12.75 17.22
N PRO A 199 13.63 -13.41 16.07
CA PRO A 199 12.48 -14.29 15.92
C PRO A 199 12.43 -15.36 17.01
N VAL A 200 11.21 -15.75 17.39
CA VAL A 200 11.01 -16.84 18.35
C VAL A 200 11.60 -18.15 17.85
N ALA A 201 11.62 -18.37 16.53
CA ALA A 201 12.27 -19.52 15.90
C ALA A 201 13.80 -19.57 16.15
N LEU A 202 14.43 -18.43 16.44
CA LEU A 202 15.85 -18.32 16.81
C LEU A 202 16.04 -18.21 18.33
N GLY A 203 14.97 -18.36 19.12
CA GLY A 203 15.02 -18.26 20.59
C GLY A 203 14.91 -16.86 21.16
N GLY A 204 14.57 -15.85 20.33
CA GLY A 204 14.32 -14.48 20.80
C GLY A 204 12.87 -14.22 21.25
N LEU A 205 12.57 -12.97 21.61
CA LEU A 205 11.23 -12.55 22.04
C LEU A 205 10.29 -12.17 20.89
N GLY A 206 10.83 -11.90 19.69
CA GLY A 206 10.05 -11.60 18.50
C GLY A 206 9.25 -10.30 18.57
N LEU A 207 9.73 -9.29 19.29
CA LEU A 207 9.15 -7.94 19.22
C LEU A 207 9.29 -7.41 17.78
N GLN A 208 8.24 -6.80 17.23
CA GLN A 208 8.28 -6.22 15.89
C GLN A 208 8.73 -4.77 15.91
N ASN A 209 9.59 -4.41 14.95
CA ASN A 209 10.02 -3.06 14.69
C ASN A 209 9.19 -2.45 13.54
N PRO A 210 8.30 -1.48 13.81
CA PRO A 210 7.42 -0.92 12.79
C PRO A 210 8.15 -0.06 11.75
N PHE A 211 9.39 0.37 12.02
CA PHE A 211 10.17 1.20 11.09
C PHE A 211 10.86 0.37 10.00
N LEU A 212 11.12 -0.91 10.26
CA LEU A 212 12.03 -1.70 9.45
C LEU A 212 11.45 -1.95 8.04
N THR A 213 10.21 -2.42 7.93
CA THR A 213 9.58 -2.65 6.62
C THR A 213 9.51 -1.36 5.78
N PRO A 214 8.95 -0.22 6.26
CA PRO A 214 8.97 1.02 5.48
C PRO A 214 10.39 1.46 5.07
N TYR A 215 11.38 1.33 5.98
CA TYR A 215 12.76 1.71 5.70
C TYR A 215 13.39 0.89 4.56
N ILE A 216 13.11 -0.42 4.49
CA ILE A 216 13.60 -1.30 3.42
C ILE A 216 13.11 -0.83 2.05
N TYR A 217 11.84 -0.43 1.97
CA TYR A 217 11.19 -0.06 0.72
C TYR A 217 11.53 1.37 0.29
N ARG A 218 11.82 2.26 1.25
CA ARG A 218 12.05 3.70 1.05
C ARG A 218 12.98 4.04 -0.13
N ASN A 219 14.13 3.35 -0.23
CA ASN A 219 15.14 3.63 -1.27
C ASN A 219 14.72 3.17 -2.68
N LYS A 220 13.67 2.37 -2.77
CA LYS A 220 13.10 1.87 -4.04
C LYS A 220 11.87 2.62 -4.48
N MET A 221 11.34 3.49 -3.63
CA MET A 221 10.20 4.31 -3.98
C MET A 221 10.60 5.45 -4.91
N PRO A 222 9.80 5.73 -5.94
CA PRO A 222 9.98 6.91 -6.77
C PRO A 222 9.78 8.17 -5.94
N GLU A 223 10.56 9.21 -6.23
CA GLU A 223 10.34 10.54 -5.67
C GLU A 223 9.12 11.21 -6.30
N ASP A 224 9.00 11.05 -7.61
CA ASP A 224 7.87 11.53 -8.41
C ASP A 224 7.27 10.37 -9.20
N VAL A 225 5.99 10.12 -8.97
CA VAL A 225 5.20 9.07 -9.61
C VAL A 225 4.73 9.50 -11.00
N GLY A 226 4.55 10.81 -11.20
CA GLY A 226 4.07 11.39 -12.45
C GLY A 226 4.95 10.99 -13.64
N MET A 227 6.26 10.91 -13.43
CA MET A 227 7.23 10.53 -14.46
C MET A 227 6.89 9.25 -15.25
N SER A 228 6.28 8.23 -14.63
CA SER A 228 5.92 6.99 -15.34
C SER A 228 4.74 7.22 -16.30
N MET A 229 3.76 7.99 -15.85
CA MET A 229 2.61 8.39 -16.67
C MET A 229 2.98 9.43 -17.73
N ASP A 230 3.81 10.42 -17.39
CA ASP A 230 4.30 11.44 -18.33
C ASP A 230 5.06 10.79 -19.48
N ARG A 231 5.96 9.84 -19.18
CA ARG A 231 6.68 9.08 -20.21
C ARG A 231 5.73 8.31 -21.12
N PHE A 232 4.66 7.73 -20.57
CA PHE A 232 3.64 7.07 -21.37
C PHE A 232 2.91 8.06 -22.28
N LEU A 233 2.45 9.19 -21.76
CA LEU A 233 1.72 10.21 -22.53
C LEU A 233 2.58 10.82 -23.64
N GLU A 234 3.86 11.10 -23.36
CA GLU A 234 4.83 11.57 -24.35
C GLU A 234 5.10 10.50 -25.42
N GLY A 235 5.27 9.24 -25.01
CA GLY A 235 5.50 8.12 -25.92
C GLY A 235 4.31 7.87 -26.84
N GLU A 236 3.09 7.89 -26.30
CA GLU A 236 1.85 7.76 -27.07
C GLU A 236 1.73 8.88 -28.11
N LYS A 237 2.04 10.12 -27.72
CA LYS A 237 2.00 11.25 -28.66
C LYS A 237 3.00 11.09 -29.79
N LEU A 238 4.21 10.60 -29.49
CA LEU A 238 5.24 10.32 -30.49
C LEU A 238 4.81 9.19 -31.44
N GLU A 239 4.25 8.10 -30.91
CA GLU A 239 3.73 6.97 -31.70
C GLU A 239 2.63 7.44 -32.67
N TYR A 240 1.69 8.26 -32.18
CA TYR A 240 0.68 8.89 -33.03
C TYR A 240 1.29 9.75 -34.14
N ASP A 241 2.25 10.63 -33.80
CA ASP A 241 2.86 11.52 -34.78
C ASP A 241 3.68 10.75 -35.85
N VAL A 242 4.30 9.62 -35.48
CA VAL A 242 5.00 8.73 -36.42
C VAL A 242 4.00 8.02 -37.34
N ALA A 243 2.94 7.44 -36.78
CA ALA A 243 1.92 6.74 -37.54
C ALA A 243 1.19 7.68 -38.52
N LYS A 244 0.86 8.89 -38.06
CA LYS A 244 0.26 9.93 -38.90
C LYS A 244 1.17 10.33 -40.05
N LYS A 245 2.46 10.58 -39.78
CA LYS A 245 3.43 10.91 -40.83
C LYS A 245 3.61 9.79 -41.84
N ALA A 246 3.60 8.53 -41.39
CA ALA A 246 3.71 7.38 -42.29
C ALA A 246 2.49 7.27 -43.22
N PHE A 247 1.28 7.47 -42.69
CA PHE A 247 0.04 7.47 -43.48
C PHE A 247 -0.02 8.64 -44.49
N GLU A 248 0.40 9.84 -44.08
CA GLU A 248 0.35 11.05 -44.92
C GLU A 248 1.51 11.14 -45.92
N SER A 249 2.52 10.26 -45.83
CA SER A 249 3.68 10.28 -46.73
C SER A 249 3.38 9.52 -48.03
N PRO A 250 3.42 10.18 -49.21
CA PRO A 250 3.02 9.58 -50.47
C PRO A 250 3.98 8.52 -51.05
N ASP A 251 5.14 8.27 -50.42
CA ASP A 251 6.25 7.52 -51.00
C ASP A 251 6.49 6.11 -50.40
N GLN A 252 5.57 5.60 -49.58
CA GLN A 252 5.60 4.19 -49.15
C GLN A 252 4.26 3.54 -49.42
N GLN A 253 3.99 3.25 -50.71
CA GLN A 253 3.27 2.03 -51.02
C GLN A 253 4.08 0.89 -50.41
N PHE A 254 3.72 0.47 -49.20
CA PHE A 254 3.98 -0.90 -48.81
C PHE A 254 3.26 -1.72 -49.88
N ASP A 255 4.04 -2.36 -50.74
CA ASP A 255 3.55 -3.46 -51.56
C ASP A 255 3.07 -4.51 -50.56
N ASP A 256 1.80 -4.40 -50.15
CA ASP A 256 1.12 -5.25 -49.16
C ASP A 256 0.91 -6.63 -49.78
N PHE A 257 2.01 -7.36 -49.93
CA PHE A 257 2.01 -8.77 -50.27
C PHE A 257 2.33 -9.57 -49.01
N ASP A 258 1.53 -10.60 -48.75
CA ASP A 258 1.90 -11.62 -47.77
C ASP A 258 3.19 -12.36 -48.18
N ASP A 259 3.76 -13.20 -47.31
CA ASP A 259 4.95 -14.03 -47.61
C ASP A 259 4.78 -14.93 -48.87
N ASN A 260 3.56 -15.04 -49.43
CA ASN A 260 3.22 -15.79 -50.63
C ASN A 260 2.94 -14.90 -51.87
N GLY A 261 3.10 -13.57 -51.79
CA GLY A 261 2.86 -12.67 -52.92
C GLY A 261 1.39 -12.34 -53.18
N GLN A 262 0.48 -12.54 -52.23
CA GLN A 262 -0.93 -12.18 -52.34
C GLN A 262 -1.23 -10.84 -51.66
N SER A 263 -1.98 -9.97 -52.34
CA SER A 263 -2.42 -8.70 -51.77
C SER A 263 -3.20 -8.93 -50.48
N CYS A 264 -2.84 -8.22 -49.41
CA CYS A 264 -3.62 -8.24 -48.18
C CYS A 264 -5.09 -7.84 -48.47
N PRO A 265 -6.07 -8.48 -47.81
CA PRO A 265 -7.47 -8.16 -48.05
C PRO A 265 -7.72 -6.69 -47.68
N ASP A 266 -8.29 -5.93 -48.61
CA ASP A 266 -8.82 -4.58 -48.37
C ASP A 266 -9.67 -4.63 -47.10
N PHE A 267 -9.30 -3.83 -46.09
CA PHE A 267 -10.17 -3.54 -44.97
C PHE A 267 -11.31 -2.64 -45.50
N MET A 268 -12.30 -3.25 -46.16
CA MET A 268 -13.42 -2.61 -46.89
C MET A 268 -14.43 -1.82 -46.02
N ASP A 269 -14.05 -1.44 -44.81
CA ASP A 269 -14.98 -1.00 -43.77
C ASP A 269 -14.70 0.44 -43.30
N VAL A 270 -13.68 1.11 -43.86
CA VAL A 270 -13.27 2.45 -43.43
C VAL A 270 -13.91 3.49 -44.37
N GLU A 271 -14.96 4.16 -43.91
CA GLU A 271 -15.74 5.14 -44.69
C GLU A 271 -14.94 6.36 -45.17
N ASP A 272 -13.73 6.58 -44.64
CA ASP A 272 -12.85 7.69 -45.01
C ASP A 272 -11.37 7.25 -45.07
N GLU A 273 -10.99 6.58 -46.15
CA GLU A 273 -9.59 6.20 -46.44
C GLU A 273 -8.66 7.41 -46.65
N SER A 274 -9.19 8.65 -46.62
CA SER A 274 -8.45 9.85 -47.00
C SER A 274 -7.84 10.62 -45.83
N ALA A 275 -8.25 10.34 -44.58
CA ALA A 275 -7.80 11.06 -43.40
C ALA A 275 -7.33 10.12 -42.28
N PHE A 276 -6.12 10.37 -41.77
CA PHE A 276 -5.66 9.69 -40.56
C PHE A 276 -6.48 10.12 -39.34
N LEU A 277 -6.68 9.19 -38.39
CA LEU A 277 -7.43 9.43 -37.16
C LEU A 277 -6.95 10.71 -36.43
N SER A 278 -7.89 11.44 -35.84
CA SER A 278 -7.54 12.51 -34.90
C SER A 278 -6.87 11.92 -33.65
N PHE A 279 -6.08 12.71 -32.91
CA PHE A 279 -5.47 12.22 -31.67
C PHE A 279 -6.52 11.84 -30.62
N GLU A 280 -7.64 12.58 -30.56
CA GLU A 280 -8.76 12.26 -29.67
C GLU A 280 -9.36 10.90 -30.02
N GLU A 281 -9.58 10.62 -31.30
CA GLU A 281 -10.11 9.33 -31.75
C GLU A 281 -9.12 8.18 -31.54
N TYR A 282 -7.84 8.41 -31.86
CA TYR A 282 -6.76 7.45 -31.62
C TYR A 282 -6.66 7.04 -30.14
N THR A 283 -6.89 7.98 -29.23
CA THR A 283 -6.79 7.74 -27.77
C THR A 283 -8.13 7.39 -27.11
N ARG A 284 -9.25 7.41 -27.85
CA ARG A 284 -10.60 7.21 -27.31
C ARG A 284 -10.78 5.90 -26.55
N GLN A 285 -10.10 4.83 -26.96
CA GLN A 285 -10.16 3.51 -26.32
C GLN A 285 -8.85 3.10 -25.65
N ARG A 286 -8.04 4.08 -25.22
CA ARG A 286 -6.71 3.89 -24.60
C ARG A 286 -6.66 2.77 -23.57
N GLU A 287 -7.66 2.68 -22.69
CA GLU A 287 -7.75 1.66 -21.63
C GLU A 287 -7.86 0.22 -22.16
N ARG A 288 -8.35 0.04 -23.39
CA ARG A 288 -8.54 -1.28 -24.02
C ARG A 288 -7.43 -1.63 -25.01
N THR A 289 -6.90 -0.64 -25.72
CA THR A 289 -6.05 -0.87 -26.90
C THR A 289 -4.56 -0.68 -26.63
N LEU A 290 -4.18 0.22 -25.72
CA LEU A 290 -2.78 0.61 -25.57
C LEU A 290 -2.08 -0.16 -24.44
N ALA A 291 -1.16 -1.05 -24.83
CA ALA A 291 -0.31 -1.78 -23.90
C ALA A 291 0.58 -0.86 -23.04
N GLY A 292 0.94 0.32 -23.56
CA GLY A 292 1.74 1.33 -22.83
C GLY A 292 1.06 1.82 -21.56
N LEU A 293 -0.25 2.11 -21.61
CA LEU A 293 -1.00 2.55 -20.43
C LEU A 293 -1.02 1.44 -19.37
N ARG A 294 -1.26 0.19 -19.79
CA ARG A 294 -1.23 -0.96 -18.88
C ARG A 294 0.14 -1.12 -18.22
N ALA A 295 1.22 -0.95 -18.99
CA ALA A 295 2.58 -1.05 -18.46
C ALA A 295 2.86 0.05 -17.42
N ALA A 296 2.50 1.30 -17.70
CA ALA A 296 2.65 2.41 -16.76
C ALA A 296 1.79 2.20 -15.50
N PHE A 297 0.52 1.80 -15.67
CA PHE A 297 -0.39 1.51 -14.56
C PHE A 297 0.13 0.38 -13.66
N ASN A 298 0.64 -0.70 -14.24
CA ASN A 298 1.23 -1.80 -13.46
C ASN A 298 2.49 -1.34 -12.73
N ASP A 299 3.37 -0.59 -13.40
CA ASP A 299 4.60 -0.08 -12.80
C ASP A 299 4.32 0.76 -11.55
N ILE A 300 3.36 1.69 -11.61
CA ILE A 300 2.99 2.51 -10.44
C ILE A 300 2.19 1.74 -9.39
N SER A 301 1.45 0.70 -9.77
CA SER A 301 0.60 -0.07 -8.84
C SER A 301 1.36 -1.13 -8.06
N GLU A 302 2.55 -1.53 -8.52
CA GLU A 302 3.38 -2.55 -7.89
C GLU A 302 4.05 -2.05 -6.61
N GLU A 303 4.17 -2.91 -5.60
CA GLU A 303 5.12 -2.72 -4.51
C GLU A 303 6.53 -3.07 -5.00
N PRO A 304 7.55 -2.21 -4.76
CA PRO A 304 8.90 -2.55 -5.16
C PRO A 304 9.38 -3.77 -4.38
N LEU A 305 9.83 -4.80 -5.10
CA LEU A 305 10.41 -5.97 -4.46
C LEU A 305 11.67 -5.55 -3.67
N PRO A 306 11.74 -5.85 -2.36
CA PRO A 306 12.95 -5.61 -1.60
C PRO A 306 14.06 -6.46 -2.22
N LYS A 307 15.24 -5.86 -2.46
CA LYS A 307 16.40 -6.62 -2.93
C LYS A 307 16.71 -7.72 -1.89
N PRO A 308 16.96 -8.96 -2.33
CA PRO A 308 17.50 -9.99 -1.45
C PRO A 308 18.72 -9.43 -0.72
N LEU A 309 18.74 -9.58 0.59
CA LEU A 309 19.88 -9.14 1.37
C LEU A 309 20.99 -10.17 1.25
N GLU A 310 22.16 -9.72 0.79
CA GLU A 310 23.33 -10.58 0.79
C GLU A 310 23.84 -10.75 2.22
N PRO A 311 24.08 -11.99 2.67
CA PRO A 311 24.66 -12.23 3.98
C PRO A 311 26.07 -11.65 4.03
N SER A 312 26.40 -10.93 5.10
CA SER A 312 27.77 -10.43 5.27
C SER A 312 28.76 -11.60 5.37
N LYS A 313 30.02 -11.38 4.98
CA LYS A 313 31.08 -12.43 5.10
C LYS A 313 31.21 -13.00 6.51
N ALA A 314 30.92 -12.19 7.53
CA ALA A 314 30.94 -12.62 8.93
C ALA A 314 29.77 -13.55 9.28
N LEU A 315 28.64 -13.45 8.55
CA LEU A 315 27.47 -14.30 8.74
C LEU A 315 27.51 -15.57 7.89
N SER A 316 28.24 -15.59 6.78
CA SER A 316 28.29 -16.74 5.86
C SER A 316 28.64 -18.06 6.55
N GLY A 317 29.49 -18.03 7.59
CA GLY A 317 29.85 -19.21 8.38
C GLY A 317 28.76 -19.68 9.36
N LEU A 318 27.79 -18.83 9.69
CA LEU A 318 26.72 -19.09 10.66
C LEU A 318 25.38 -19.43 9.98
N LEU A 319 25.27 -19.24 8.66
CA LEU A 319 24.06 -19.60 7.90
C LEU A 319 23.65 -21.08 8.03
N PRO A 320 24.58 -22.06 8.07
CA PRO A 320 24.21 -23.47 8.22
C PRO A 320 23.51 -23.79 9.55
N GLU A 321 23.63 -22.91 10.56
CA GLU A 321 22.99 -23.09 11.86
C GLU A 321 21.54 -22.61 11.87
N LEU A 322 21.11 -21.85 10.84
CA LEU A 322 19.75 -21.32 10.77
C LEU A 322 18.73 -22.45 10.54
N PRO A 323 17.52 -22.35 11.14
CA PRO A 323 16.46 -23.34 10.94
C PRO A 323 15.90 -23.38 9.51
N GLU A 324 16.07 -22.29 8.77
CA GLU A 324 15.57 -22.08 7.41
C GLU A 324 16.69 -21.50 6.54
N ASP A 325 16.67 -21.81 5.24
CA ASP A 325 17.61 -21.24 4.28
C ASP A 325 17.50 -19.71 4.23
N TRP A 326 18.65 -19.03 4.18
CA TRP A 326 18.73 -17.57 4.22
C TRP A 326 17.84 -16.90 3.17
N TYR A 327 17.81 -17.42 1.94
CA TYR A 327 17.05 -16.82 0.84
C TYR A 327 15.55 -17.15 0.89
N SER A 328 15.16 -18.12 1.72
CA SER A 328 13.76 -18.45 1.99
C SER A 328 13.18 -17.61 3.13
N MET A 329 14.03 -17.10 4.03
CA MET A 329 13.62 -16.19 5.11
C MET A 329 12.98 -14.91 4.56
N LYS A 330 12.05 -14.34 5.32
CA LYS A 330 11.42 -13.07 4.96
C LYS A 330 12.46 -11.93 5.00
N PRO A 331 12.36 -10.93 4.11
CA PRO A 331 13.28 -9.78 4.11
C PRO A 331 13.39 -9.09 5.47
N TYR A 332 12.29 -8.99 6.22
CA TYR A 332 12.26 -8.46 7.58
C TYR A 332 13.22 -9.22 8.52
N GLU A 333 13.18 -10.56 8.49
CA GLU A 333 13.98 -11.41 9.38
C GLU A 333 15.45 -11.39 8.99
N GLN A 334 15.76 -11.39 7.69
CA GLN A 334 17.12 -11.20 7.18
C GLN A 334 17.73 -9.90 7.71
N TRP A 335 16.95 -8.81 7.70
CA TRP A 335 17.39 -7.51 8.22
C TRP A 335 17.64 -7.52 9.73
N ILE A 336 16.76 -8.14 10.52
CA ILE A 336 16.98 -8.30 11.98
C ILE A 336 18.27 -9.06 12.25
N CYS A 337 18.47 -10.21 11.57
CA CYS A 337 19.69 -10.99 11.69
C CYS A 337 20.94 -10.18 11.31
N LEU A 338 20.91 -9.43 10.20
CA LEU A 338 22.04 -8.60 9.77
C LEU A 338 22.34 -7.48 10.76
N GLN A 339 21.33 -6.72 11.16
CA GLN A 339 21.46 -5.55 12.03
C GLN A 339 22.00 -5.94 13.42
N HIS A 340 21.52 -7.06 13.96
CA HIS A 340 21.87 -7.50 15.32
C HIS A 340 22.95 -8.58 15.37
N SER A 341 23.44 -9.06 14.21
CA SER A 341 24.43 -10.14 14.10
C SER A 341 25.63 -10.01 15.03
N LYS A 342 26.26 -8.83 15.08
CA LYS A 342 27.45 -8.60 15.91
C LYS A 342 27.16 -8.80 17.39
N GLU A 343 26.02 -8.31 17.87
CA GLU A 343 25.59 -8.45 19.27
C GLU A 343 25.20 -9.90 19.56
N MET A 344 24.48 -10.55 18.65
CA MET A 344 24.09 -11.97 18.78
C MET A 344 25.31 -12.88 18.91
N VAL A 345 26.28 -12.74 18.01
CA VAL A 345 27.50 -13.55 18.01
C VAL A 345 28.32 -13.28 19.28
N ALA A 346 28.45 -12.01 19.69
CA ALA A 346 29.22 -11.66 20.88
C ALA A 346 28.60 -12.18 22.19
N ARG A 347 27.26 -12.21 22.29
CA ARG A 347 26.55 -12.60 23.51
C ARG A 347 26.22 -14.09 23.57
N PHE A 348 25.88 -14.70 22.44
CA PHE A 348 25.32 -16.05 22.36
C PHE A 348 26.16 -17.02 21.53
N GLY A 349 27.25 -16.56 20.90
CA GLY A 349 28.15 -17.40 20.11
C GLY A 349 27.65 -17.71 18.68
N GLY A 350 26.44 -17.31 18.32
CA GLY A 350 25.83 -17.54 17.01
C GLY A 350 24.56 -16.71 16.80
N LEU A 351 23.82 -17.00 15.73
CA LEU A 351 22.51 -16.38 15.45
C LEU A 351 21.34 -17.11 16.12
N VAL A 352 21.51 -18.39 16.44
CA VAL A 352 20.51 -19.17 17.17
C VAL A 352 20.81 -19.03 18.67
N ILE A 353 19.91 -18.37 19.39
CA ILE A 353 20.10 -18.06 20.82
C ILE A 353 19.81 -19.30 21.68
N LEU A 354 18.83 -20.11 21.29
CA LEU A 354 18.44 -21.33 21.98
C LEU A 354 18.23 -22.47 20.99
N GLU A 355 18.78 -23.64 21.29
CA GLU A 355 18.55 -24.83 20.48
C GLU A 355 17.06 -25.20 20.47
N LYS A 356 16.55 -25.56 19.29
CA LYS A 356 15.14 -25.89 19.06
C LYS A 356 14.62 -27.01 19.98
N GLY A 357 15.50 -27.92 20.42
CA GLY A 357 15.16 -29.01 21.35
C GLY A 357 15.00 -28.59 22.82
N LEU A 358 15.49 -27.40 23.19
CA LEU A 358 15.40 -26.85 24.55
C LEU A 358 14.32 -25.77 24.68
N LEU A 359 13.82 -25.25 23.56
CA LEU A 359 12.69 -24.34 23.54
C LEU A 359 11.41 -25.12 23.82
N PRO A 360 10.55 -24.69 24.75
CA PRO A 360 9.20 -25.20 24.88
C PRO A 360 8.33 -24.66 23.74
N THR A 361 8.67 -25.01 22.50
CA THR A 361 8.06 -24.50 21.25
C THR A 361 6.56 -24.71 21.26
N GLY A 362 6.07 -25.86 21.74
CA GLY A 362 4.64 -26.13 21.87
C GLY A 362 3.91 -25.17 22.81
N VAL A 363 4.55 -24.72 23.91
CA VAL A 363 3.97 -23.71 24.82
C VAL A 363 4.01 -22.32 24.18
N MET A 364 5.11 -21.99 23.51
CA MET A 364 5.26 -20.70 22.80
C MET A 364 4.27 -20.57 21.64
N GLU A 365 4.10 -21.62 20.84
CA GLU A 365 3.10 -21.68 19.76
C GLU A 365 1.67 -21.59 20.31
N MET A 366 1.36 -22.29 21.41
CA MET A 366 0.04 -22.20 22.06
C MET A 366 -0.24 -20.78 22.59
N LEU A 367 0.76 -20.11 23.17
CA LEU A 367 0.66 -18.72 23.63
C LEU A 367 0.55 -17.71 22.47
N GLN A 368 1.12 -18.03 21.30
CA GLN A 368 0.97 -17.21 20.08
C GLN A 368 -0.40 -17.43 19.41
N GLN A 369 -0.95 -18.63 19.47
CA GLN A 369 -2.23 -19.01 18.83
C GLN A 369 -3.48 -18.59 19.61
N SER A 370 -3.40 -18.39 20.93
CA SER A 370 -4.56 -18.03 21.78
C SER A 370 -5.13 -16.65 21.41
N ARG A 371 -6.27 -16.46 20.74
CA ARG A 371 -6.70 -15.12 20.25
C ARG A 371 -6.53 -13.99 21.29
N PHE A 372 -5.86 -12.89 20.90
CA PHE A 372 -5.69 -11.71 21.77
C PHE A 372 -7.08 -11.18 22.14
N GLN A 373 -7.33 -11.04 23.44
CA GLN A 373 -8.60 -10.53 23.95
C GLN A 373 -8.50 -9.01 24.08
N TRP A 374 -9.14 -8.31 23.14
CA TRP A 374 -9.27 -6.87 23.18
C TRP A 374 -10.04 -6.45 24.43
N GLN A 375 -9.54 -5.42 25.12
CA GLN A 375 -10.32 -4.73 26.13
C GLN A 375 -11.10 -3.62 25.45
N GLY A 376 -12.44 -3.69 25.52
CA GLY A 376 -13.34 -2.71 24.92
C GLY A 376 -13.42 -1.41 25.71
#